data_AF-A0A0F8D4U1-F1
#
_entry.id   AF-A0A0F8D4U1-F1
#
_cell.length_a   1.000
_cell.length_b   1.000
_cell.length_c   1.000
_cell.angle_alpha   90.00
_cell.angle_beta   90.00
_cell.angle_gamma   90.00
#
_symmetry.space_group_name_H-M   'P 1'
#
loop_
_entity.id
_entity.type
_entity.pdbx_description
1 polymer ?
#
loop_
_entity_poly.entity_id
_entity_poly.type
_entity_poly.pdbx_seq_one_letter_code
_entity_poly.pdbx_strand_id
1 'polypeptide(L)'
;MYSALTLCFNSLISDPISIVSSPSQLSDRPLRHEFTVLIPAQNEEASIGSKVLLAASYADRVLVLDKGSTDRTMEVAALGGARVVPLAGGEEALLKVLYRASLDSELVVLIYPDCMQDIDLLSHVLEPLRQGFDLSVGSWPCRVSCEQETVMLLNGKSTFKEKIGFFALTSRSLQNISSGKEHISLKSLLSAAKTEKLKVNYLSFDVDPAFRKLESTRIGVVVPAYNEELLIGETLGGIPEYVDRIYVIDDCSTDRTGEIVKKFGDPRIVYLRHEVNKGVGAGIINGYKLALKDEMDIVAVMAGDNQMDPTQLPRLIFPIIEGWADYTKGNRLLSDNFMTGMSRWRSFGNLLLSFLTKIGSGYWHIMDPQNGYTAISRQALEVIDLDSVYPYYGYCNDLLIKLNAFGMRVMDVVIPARYGREKSSIKYSKYIRKISPMLFRGFLWRLRIKYTVLDFHPLVLFYFLGMLALPVSVLFGIWGLLQILLQNPLPSYYPLLGFLVLGTGLQMLLFGMLFDMQVEKKRNERVGLAR
;
A
#
# COMPACT_ATOMS: atom_id res chain seq x y z
N MET A 1 39.02 32.41 -1.99
CA MET A 1 37.61 32.00 -2.26
C MET A 1 37.03 31.04 -1.22
N TYR A 2 37.79 30.59 -0.21
CA TYR A 2 37.31 29.76 0.91
C TYR A 2 37.00 30.55 2.20
N SER A 3 36.96 31.89 2.13
CA SER A 3 36.78 32.75 3.31
C SER A 3 35.58 33.71 3.19
N ALA A 4 34.76 33.55 2.16
CA ALA A 4 33.55 34.37 1.94
C ALA A 4 32.24 33.57 2.08
N LEU A 5 32.31 32.25 2.33
CA LEU A 5 31.14 31.36 2.45
C LEU A 5 30.80 30.96 3.90
N THR A 6 31.63 31.33 4.87
CA THR A 6 31.44 30.97 6.30
C THR A 6 30.68 32.02 7.10
N LEU A 7 30.33 33.17 6.51
CA LEU A 7 29.71 34.30 7.21
C LEU A 7 28.20 34.47 6.94
N CYS A 8 27.58 33.64 6.10
CA CYS A 8 26.14 33.69 5.82
C CYS A 8 25.28 32.64 6.55
N PHE A 9 25.87 31.76 7.38
CA PHE A 9 25.11 30.70 8.07
C PHE A 9 24.89 30.91 9.58
N ASN A 10 25.43 31.97 10.17
CA ASN A 10 25.34 32.23 11.62
C ASN A 10 24.35 33.36 12.01
N SER A 11 23.52 33.86 11.11
CA SER A 11 22.62 35.00 11.37
C SER A 11 21.12 34.68 11.29
N LEU A 12 20.71 33.42 11.43
CA LEU A 12 19.29 33.01 11.46
C LEU A 12 18.91 32.19 12.70
N ILE A 13 19.75 32.18 13.74
CA ILE A 13 19.43 31.61 15.05
C ILE A 13 19.78 32.66 16.11
N SER A 14 18.85 33.56 16.38
CA SER A 14 18.68 34.25 17.68
C SER A 14 17.67 35.38 17.54
N ASP A 15 16.40 35.08 17.76
CA ASP A 15 15.50 36.05 18.37
C ASP A 15 14.63 35.30 19.39
N PRO A 16 14.81 35.57 20.70
CA PRO A 16 13.95 35.00 21.74
C PRO A 16 12.64 35.79 21.75
N ILE A 17 11.54 35.14 21.36
CA ILE A 17 10.20 35.70 21.56
C ILE A 17 9.94 35.71 23.08
N SER A 18 9.93 36.92 23.61
CA SER A 18 9.51 37.27 24.96
C SER A 18 7.99 37.16 25.05
N ILE A 19 7.49 36.23 25.87
CA ILE A 19 6.10 36.26 26.35
C ILE A 19 6.12 36.62 27.83
N VAL A 20 5.43 37.72 28.08
CA VAL A 20 5.20 38.46 29.31
C VAL A 20 4.89 37.56 30.51
N SER A 21 5.65 37.74 31.59
CA SER A 21 5.29 37.30 32.93
C SER A 21 4.48 38.38 33.64
N SER A 22 3.28 38.03 34.08
CA SER A 22 2.59 38.70 35.18
C SER A 22 2.25 37.64 36.24
N PRO A 23 2.69 37.78 37.50
CA PRO A 23 2.42 36.80 38.54
C PRO A 23 1.08 37.12 39.20
N SER A 24 0.01 36.44 38.79
CA SER A 24 -1.24 36.42 39.54
C SER A 24 -1.63 34.97 39.83
N GLN A 25 -1.25 34.53 41.02
CA GLN A 25 -1.89 33.47 41.81
C GLN A 25 -2.37 32.24 41.03
N LEU A 26 -1.47 31.31 40.73
CA LEU A 26 -1.83 29.92 40.51
C LEU A 26 -1.11 29.06 41.54
N SER A 27 -1.93 28.33 42.30
CA SER A 27 -1.60 27.45 43.40
C SER A 27 -0.47 26.45 43.07
N ASP A 28 0.45 26.25 44.02
CA ASP A 28 1.45 25.19 44.08
C ASP A 28 0.83 23.77 44.09
N ARG A 29 0.28 23.33 42.96
CA ARG A 29 0.05 21.91 42.69
C ARG A 29 0.85 21.51 41.45
N PRO A 30 1.63 20.41 41.49
CA PRO A 30 2.31 19.94 40.29
C PRO A 30 1.24 19.65 39.21
N LEU A 31 1.43 20.23 38.01
CA LEU A 31 0.58 19.99 36.84
C LEU A 31 0.56 18.48 36.57
N ARG A 32 -0.55 17.83 36.89
CA ARG A 32 -0.79 16.42 36.63
C ARG A 32 -1.30 16.29 35.19
N HIS A 33 -0.73 15.40 34.39
CA HIS A 33 -1.25 15.11 33.05
C HIS A 33 -2.59 14.38 33.17
N GLU A 34 -3.58 14.72 32.35
CA GLU A 34 -4.86 14.00 32.37
C GLU A 34 -4.64 12.60 31.77
N PHE A 35 -3.90 12.53 30.66
CA PHE A 35 -3.66 11.29 29.95
C PHE A 35 -2.24 11.14 29.38
N THR A 36 -1.55 10.05 29.75
CA THR A 36 -0.23 9.68 29.24
C THR A 36 -0.25 8.34 28.51
N VAL A 37 0.32 8.31 27.29
CA VAL A 37 0.51 7.10 26.48
C VAL A 37 1.99 6.71 26.45
N LEU A 38 2.27 5.43 26.70
CA LEU A 38 3.59 4.80 26.65
C LEU A 38 3.63 3.83 25.46
N ILE A 39 4.62 4.00 24.58
CA ILE A 39 4.79 3.21 23.35
C ILE A 39 6.18 2.56 23.37
N PRO A 40 6.31 1.26 23.69
CA PRO A 40 7.58 0.56 23.63
C PRO A 40 7.98 0.25 22.19
N ALA A 41 9.08 0.82 21.70
CA ALA A 41 9.50 0.70 20.30
C ALA A 41 10.91 0.09 20.17
N GLN A 42 11.13 -0.64 19.07
CA GLN A 42 12.46 -1.12 18.67
C GLN A 42 12.52 -1.30 17.14
N ASN A 43 13.36 -0.51 16.47
CA ASN A 43 13.53 -0.57 15.01
C ASN A 43 12.22 -0.39 14.20
N GLU A 44 11.45 0.64 14.54
CA GLU A 44 10.16 0.96 13.94
C GLU A 44 10.15 2.31 13.16
N GLU A 45 11.29 2.76 12.63
CA GLU A 45 11.44 4.07 11.96
C GLU A 45 10.29 4.38 10.98
N ALA A 46 9.86 3.37 10.20
CA ALA A 46 8.85 3.53 9.16
C ALA A 46 7.42 3.80 9.69
N SER A 47 7.12 3.46 10.95
CA SER A 47 5.74 3.50 11.48
C SER A 47 5.60 4.28 12.78
N ILE A 48 6.69 4.51 13.52
CA ILE A 48 6.61 5.14 14.85
C ILE A 48 6.07 6.57 14.79
N GLY A 49 6.37 7.32 13.71
CA GLY A 49 5.93 8.70 13.56
C GLY A 49 4.41 8.86 13.49
N SER A 50 3.73 8.03 12.68
CA SER A 50 2.27 8.06 12.59
C SER A 50 1.61 7.60 13.90
N LYS A 51 2.17 6.59 14.56
CA LYS A 51 1.69 6.11 15.88
C LYS A 51 1.81 7.19 16.96
N VAL A 52 2.90 7.95 16.97
CA VAL A 52 3.10 9.06 17.92
C VAL A 52 2.11 10.19 17.64
N LEU A 53 1.92 10.59 16.39
CA LEU A 53 0.94 11.61 16.02
C LEU A 53 -0.48 11.19 16.40
N LEU A 54 -0.80 9.91 16.21
CA LEU A 54 -2.06 9.32 16.62
C LEU A 54 -2.24 9.34 18.15
N ALA A 55 -1.21 8.96 18.89
CA ALA A 55 -1.26 9.02 20.35
C ALA A 55 -1.44 10.46 20.85
N ALA A 56 -0.75 11.42 20.23
CA ALA A 56 -0.78 12.82 20.58
C ALA A 56 -2.12 13.50 20.28
N SER A 57 -2.97 12.94 19.40
CA SER A 57 -4.32 13.46 19.18
C SER A 57 -5.29 13.14 20.33
N TYR A 58 -4.94 12.21 21.21
CA TYR A 58 -5.78 11.82 22.36
C TYR A 58 -5.13 12.13 23.70
N ALA A 59 -3.80 12.04 23.81
CA ALA A 59 -3.05 12.15 25.05
C ALA A 59 -2.30 13.47 25.17
N ASP A 60 -2.28 14.03 26.39
CA ASP A 60 -1.48 15.22 26.71
C ASP A 60 0.02 14.94 26.64
N ARG A 61 0.39 13.67 26.81
CA ARG A 61 1.77 13.23 26.85
C ARG A 61 1.97 11.87 26.20
N VAL A 62 2.93 11.82 25.28
CA VAL A 62 3.37 10.59 24.63
C VAL A 62 4.82 10.31 24.99
N LEU A 63 5.08 9.09 25.48
CA LEU A 63 6.39 8.59 25.84
C LEU A 63 6.74 7.39 24.96
N VAL A 64 7.80 7.52 24.14
CA VAL A 64 8.31 6.40 23.36
C VAL A 64 9.46 5.75 24.13
N LEU A 65 9.31 4.48 24.48
CA LEU A 65 10.27 3.71 25.27
C LEU A 65 11.15 2.91 24.33
N ASP A 66 12.34 3.43 24.06
CA ASP A 66 13.26 2.84 23.09
C ASP A 66 14.02 1.66 23.70
N LYS A 67 13.88 0.46 23.12
CA LYS A 67 14.54 -0.77 23.59
C LYS A 67 15.92 -1.00 22.93
N GLY A 68 16.61 0.07 22.54
CA GLY A 68 17.89 0.01 21.83
C GLY A 68 17.71 -0.13 20.33
N SER A 69 17.00 0.81 19.70
CA SER A 69 16.88 0.86 18.25
C SER A 69 18.22 1.17 17.57
N THR A 70 18.48 0.57 16.42
CA THR A 70 19.66 0.82 15.58
C THR A 70 19.35 1.66 14.34
N ASP A 71 18.08 2.00 14.12
CA ASP A 71 17.58 2.87 13.05
C ASP A 71 17.21 4.27 13.58
N ARG A 72 16.49 5.09 12.80
CA ARG A 72 16.10 6.45 13.23
C ARG A 72 14.80 6.50 14.03
N THR A 73 14.35 5.39 14.64
CA THR A 73 13.12 5.34 15.46
C THR A 73 13.05 6.46 16.50
N MET A 74 14.14 6.70 17.22
CA MET A 74 14.20 7.74 18.25
C MET A 74 14.01 9.15 17.66
N GLU A 75 14.63 9.44 16.52
CA GLU A 75 14.55 10.73 15.85
C GLU A 75 13.13 10.97 15.32
N VAL A 76 12.55 9.96 14.64
CA VAL A 76 11.19 10.04 14.10
C VAL A 76 10.15 10.19 15.21
N ALA A 77 10.31 9.48 16.33
CA ALA A 77 9.44 9.61 17.50
C ALA A 77 9.49 11.02 18.11
N ALA A 78 10.69 11.58 18.26
CA ALA A 78 10.86 12.94 18.79
C ALA A 78 10.26 14.00 17.84
N LEU A 79 10.44 13.83 16.53
CA LEU A 79 9.82 14.70 15.52
C LEU A 79 8.29 14.63 15.54
N GLY A 80 7.72 13.47 15.88
CA GLY A 80 6.28 13.29 16.08
C GLY A 80 5.73 13.97 17.35
N GLY A 81 6.60 14.52 18.21
CA GLY A 81 6.21 15.18 19.46
C GLY A 81 6.26 14.28 20.70
N ALA A 82 6.77 13.04 20.59
CA ALA A 82 6.96 12.18 21.74
C ALA A 82 8.24 12.52 22.51
N ARG A 83 8.20 12.33 23.83
CA ARG A 83 9.41 12.30 24.65
C ARG A 83 10.00 10.88 24.62
N VAL A 84 11.19 10.75 24.08
CA VAL A 84 11.88 9.46 23.98
C VAL A 84 12.59 9.12 25.29
N VAL A 85 12.38 7.92 25.80
CA VAL A 85 12.98 7.39 27.03
C VAL A 85 13.74 6.11 26.68
N PRO A 86 15.09 6.11 26.77
CA PRO A 86 15.86 4.89 26.60
C PRO A 86 15.51 3.87 27.68
N LEU A 87 15.23 2.64 27.27
CA LEU A 87 14.86 1.53 28.13
C LEU A 87 15.94 0.45 28.08
N ALA A 88 16.88 0.50 29.03
CA ALA A 88 17.87 -0.55 29.23
C ALA A 88 17.31 -1.61 30.19
N GLY A 89 16.81 -2.72 29.63
CA GLY A 89 16.30 -3.86 30.40
C GLY A 89 15.02 -4.46 29.83
N GLY A 90 14.60 -5.59 30.41
CA GLY A 90 13.37 -6.28 30.04
C GLY A 90 12.10 -5.65 30.63
N GLU A 91 11.08 -6.47 30.84
CA GLU A 91 9.75 -6.07 31.30
C GLU A 91 9.73 -5.29 32.64
N GLU A 92 10.66 -5.59 33.55
CA GLU A 92 10.77 -4.86 34.82
C GLU A 92 11.08 -3.36 34.63
N ALA A 93 11.90 -3.03 33.61
CA ALA A 93 12.21 -1.65 33.29
C ALA A 93 10.96 -0.93 32.76
N LEU A 94 10.17 -1.62 31.94
CA LEU A 94 8.91 -1.11 31.39
C LEU A 94 7.93 -0.76 32.51
N LEU A 95 7.77 -1.65 33.50
CA LEU A 95 6.86 -1.44 34.62
C LEU A 95 7.33 -0.34 35.57
N LYS A 96 8.63 -0.14 35.75
CA LYS A 96 9.16 1.02 36.49
C LYS A 96 8.80 2.34 35.82
N VAL A 97 8.86 2.40 34.49
CA VAL A 97 8.45 3.60 33.75
C VAL A 97 6.94 3.80 33.82
N LEU A 98 6.16 2.73 33.70
CA LEU A 98 4.71 2.76 33.87
C LEU A 98 4.31 3.31 35.25
N TYR A 99 4.95 2.83 36.32
CA TYR A 99 4.73 3.31 37.67
C TYR A 99 5.11 4.78 37.83
N ARG A 100 6.26 5.21 37.30
CA ARG A 100 6.65 6.63 37.35
C ARG A 100 5.66 7.52 36.63
N ALA A 101 5.20 7.12 35.44
CA ALA A 101 4.21 7.86 34.66
C ALA A 101 2.84 7.94 35.34
N SER A 102 2.51 7.03 36.27
CA SER A 102 1.26 7.07 37.02
C SER A 102 1.29 8.02 38.21
N LEU A 103 2.47 8.45 38.66
CA LEU A 103 2.61 9.41 39.75
C LEU A 103 2.21 10.82 39.27
N ASP A 104 2.56 11.16 38.03
CA ASP A 104 2.35 12.48 37.42
C ASP A 104 1.20 12.52 36.40
N SER A 105 0.48 11.42 36.18
CA SER A 105 -0.68 11.36 35.28
C SER A 105 -1.93 10.81 35.98
N GLU A 106 -3.13 11.23 35.59
CA GLU A 106 -4.37 10.62 36.10
C GLU A 106 -4.63 9.26 35.46
N LEU A 107 -4.43 9.19 34.15
CA LEU A 107 -4.58 7.99 33.34
C LEU A 107 -3.29 7.64 32.60
N VAL A 108 -2.93 6.35 32.61
CA VAL A 108 -1.77 5.86 31.90
C VAL A 108 -2.15 4.67 31.02
N VAL A 109 -1.71 4.71 29.77
CA VAL A 109 -1.93 3.64 28.80
C VAL A 109 -0.59 3.19 28.23
N LEU A 110 -0.32 1.90 28.32
CA LEU A 110 0.76 1.22 27.61
C LEU A 110 0.17 0.54 26.38
N ILE A 111 0.57 0.97 25.18
CA ILE A 111 0.13 0.37 23.91
C ILE A 111 1.34 -0.17 23.17
N TYR A 112 1.29 -1.44 22.79
CA TYR A 112 2.31 -2.01 21.93
C TYR A 112 2.13 -1.50 20.49
N PRO A 113 3.21 -1.15 19.79
CA PRO A 113 3.11 -0.53 18.48
C PRO A 113 2.44 -1.42 17.43
N ASP A 114 2.59 -2.75 17.53
CA ASP A 114 1.91 -3.73 16.68
C ASP A 114 0.38 -3.54 16.70
N CYS A 115 -0.15 -3.03 17.80
CA CYS A 115 -1.58 -2.88 18.05
C CYS A 115 -2.09 -1.48 17.68
N MET A 116 -1.20 -0.50 17.50
CA MET A 116 -1.56 0.89 17.24
C MET A 116 -1.72 1.15 15.74
N GLN A 117 -2.73 0.53 15.13
CA GLN A 117 -3.04 0.68 13.69
C GLN A 117 -4.33 1.47 13.40
N ASP A 118 -5.08 1.83 14.43
CA ASP A 118 -6.42 2.40 14.34
C ASP A 118 -6.56 3.65 15.23
N ILE A 119 -7.14 4.70 14.66
CA ILE A 119 -7.39 5.99 15.32
C ILE A 119 -8.37 5.82 16.48
N ASP A 120 -9.34 4.92 16.35
CA ASP A 120 -10.40 4.73 17.34
C ASP A 120 -10.03 3.76 18.46
N LEU A 121 -8.88 3.08 18.37
CA LEU A 121 -8.44 2.12 19.38
C LEU A 121 -8.33 2.77 20.76
N LEU A 122 -7.75 3.97 20.84
CA LEU A 122 -7.60 4.71 22.08
C LEU A 122 -8.96 5.06 22.70
N SER A 123 -9.93 5.50 21.90
CA SER A 123 -11.30 5.78 22.38
C SER A 123 -11.93 4.55 23.06
N HIS A 124 -11.80 3.37 22.46
CA HIS A 124 -12.32 2.13 23.04
C HIS A 124 -11.55 1.65 24.29
N VAL A 125 -10.26 1.94 24.37
CA VAL A 125 -9.43 1.66 25.55
C VAL A 125 -9.89 2.51 26.74
N LEU A 126 -10.23 3.78 26.47
CA LEU A 126 -10.56 4.80 27.45
C LEU A 126 -11.99 4.69 27.99
N GLU A 127 -12.93 4.26 27.17
CA GLU A 127 -14.36 4.23 27.51
C GLU A 127 -14.68 3.40 28.78
N PRO A 128 -14.12 2.19 28.98
CA PRO A 128 -14.31 1.45 30.23
C PRO A 128 -13.79 2.20 31.47
N LEU A 129 -12.66 2.91 31.34
CA LEU A 129 -12.08 3.66 32.46
C LEU A 129 -12.98 4.86 32.83
N ARG A 130 -13.60 5.50 31.82
CA ARG A 130 -14.63 6.54 32.03
C ARG A 130 -15.90 5.99 32.67
N GLN A 131 -16.25 4.74 32.40
CA GLN A 131 -17.39 4.03 33.02
C GLN A 131 -17.09 3.52 34.44
N GLY A 132 -15.93 3.84 35.00
CA GLY A 132 -15.57 3.53 36.39
C GLY A 132 -14.93 2.16 36.59
N PHE A 133 -14.35 1.56 35.55
CA PHE A 133 -13.41 0.46 35.69
C PHE A 133 -12.03 0.97 36.14
N ASP A 134 -11.34 0.19 36.97
CA ASP A 134 -10.03 0.51 37.51
C ASP A 134 -8.90 0.17 36.52
N LEU A 135 -9.15 -0.83 35.68
CA LEU A 135 -8.18 -1.38 34.74
C LEU A 135 -8.90 -1.87 33.48
N SER A 136 -8.33 -1.58 32.31
CA SER A 136 -8.77 -2.07 31.01
C SER A 136 -7.60 -2.75 30.30
N VAL A 137 -7.83 -3.98 29.84
CA VAL A 137 -6.80 -4.83 29.24
C VAL A 137 -7.29 -5.31 27.89
N GLY A 138 -6.52 -5.02 26.85
CA GLY A 138 -6.81 -5.46 25.49
C GLY A 138 -5.90 -6.60 25.08
N SER A 139 -6.47 -7.65 24.51
CA SER A 139 -5.75 -8.75 23.89
C SER A 139 -6.08 -8.88 22.41
N TRP A 140 -5.13 -9.44 21.65
CA TRP A 140 -5.29 -9.65 20.22
C TRP A 140 -4.99 -11.11 19.82
N PRO A 141 -5.77 -11.71 18.90
CA PRO A 141 -5.43 -12.99 18.32
C PRO A 141 -4.15 -12.85 17.47
N CYS A 142 -3.06 -13.45 17.94
CA CYS A 142 -1.79 -13.48 17.21
C CYS A 142 -1.62 -14.85 16.52
N ARG A 143 -1.56 -14.89 15.18
CA ARG A 143 -1.35 -16.13 14.41
C ARG A 143 0.11 -16.59 14.35
N VAL A 144 1.06 -15.81 14.89
CA VAL A 144 2.50 -16.09 14.85
C VAL A 144 3.01 -16.39 16.26
N SER A 145 3.69 -17.52 16.43
CA SER A 145 4.38 -17.88 17.66
C SER A 145 5.64 -17.02 17.84
N CYS A 146 5.57 -16.02 18.72
CA CYS A 146 6.75 -15.34 19.25
C CYS A 146 6.78 -15.44 20.77
N GLU A 147 7.98 -15.44 21.35
CA GLU A 147 8.30 -15.55 22.78
C GLU A 147 7.85 -14.34 23.63
N GLN A 148 6.64 -13.82 23.43
CA GLN A 148 6.05 -12.76 24.27
C GLN A 148 4.92 -13.32 25.15
N GLU A 149 4.75 -12.74 26.34
CA GLU A 149 3.88 -13.29 27.37
C GLU A 149 2.40 -13.32 26.96
N THR A 150 1.76 -14.47 27.24
CA THR A 150 0.32 -14.71 27.04
C THR A 150 -0.42 -14.56 28.36
N VAL A 151 -1.59 -13.91 28.35
CA VAL A 151 -2.49 -13.82 29.51
C VAL A 151 -3.61 -14.84 29.37
N MET A 152 -3.96 -15.50 30.48
CA MET A 152 -5.18 -16.31 30.58
C MET A 152 -6.37 -15.40 30.85
N LEU A 153 -7.20 -15.16 29.85
CA LEU A 153 -8.45 -14.40 30.02
C LEU A 153 -9.57 -15.34 30.47
N LEU A 154 -10.27 -14.98 31.54
CA LEU A 154 -11.47 -15.66 32.00
C LEU A 154 -12.69 -14.92 31.44
N ASN A 155 -13.26 -15.43 30.36
CA ASN A 155 -14.55 -14.96 29.84
C ASN A 155 -15.60 -16.05 30.06
N GLY A 156 -16.34 -15.97 31.17
CA GLY A 156 -17.21 -17.08 31.57
C GLY A 156 -16.41 -18.39 31.67
N LYS A 157 -16.87 -19.49 31.07
CA LYS A 157 -16.33 -20.84 31.33
C LYS A 157 -15.08 -21.25 30.53
N SER A 158 -14.44 -20.37 29.76
CA SER A 158 -13.28 -20.71 28.92
C SER A 158 -12.04 -19.84 29.19
N THR A 159 -10.87 -20.44 29.04
CA THR A 159 -9.54 -19.81 29.20
C THR A 159 -8.84 -19.78 27.84
N PHE A 160 -8.42 -18.58 27.40
CA PHE A 160 -7.66 -18.39 26.15
C PHE A 160 -6.29 -17.76 26.47
N LYS A 161 -5.24 -18.15 25.72
CA LYS A 161 -3.90 -17.55 25.75
C LYS A 161 -3.80 -16.54 24.60
N GLU A 162 -3.81 -15.26 24.91
CA GLU A 162 -3.70 -14.19 23.90
C GLU A 162 -2.56 -13.22 24.23
N LYS A 163 -2.02 -12.56 23.20
CA LYS A 163 -0.97 -11.53 23.35
C LYS A 163 -1.63 -10.25 23.88
N ILE A 164 -1.06 -9.65 24.93
CA ILE A 164 -1.53 -8.34 25.42
C ILE A 164 -1.17 -7.29 24.38
N GLY A 165 -2.19 -6.60 23.85
CA GLY A 165 -2.01 -5.49 22.90
C GLY A 165 -1.93 -4.12 23.57
N PHE A 166 -2.64 -3.94 24.68
CA PHE A 166 -2.51 -2.75 25.52
C PHE A 166 -2.90 -2.99 26.97
N PHE A 167 -2.48 -2.06 27.81
CA PHE A 167 -2.77 -2.02 29.23
C PHE A 167 -3.10 -0.59 29.66
N ALA A 168 -4.29 -0.37 30.22
CA ALA A 168 -4.81 0.95 30.52
C ALA A 168 -5.34 1.02 31.95
N LEU A 169 -4.86 1.97 32.73
CA LEU A 169 -5.02 1.99 34.19
C LEU A 169 -5.13 3.42 34.70
N THR A 170 -5.92 3.59 35.76
CA THR A 170 -5.89 4.83 36.53
C THR A 170 -4.67 4.85 37.45
N SER A 171 -4.14 6.03 37.73
CA SER A 171 -3.04 6.23 38.68
C SER A 171 -3.34 5.65 40.06
N ARG A 172 -4.57 5.81 40.53
CA ARG A 172 -5.04 5.29 41.82
C ARG A 172 -4.97 3.76 41.86
N SER A 173 -5.40 3.10 40.79
CA SER A 173 -5.40 1.64 40.69
C SER A 173 -3.97 1.09 40.68
N LEU A 174 -3.03 1.72 39.98
CA LEU A 174 -1.63 1.26 39.98
C LEU A 174 -0.91 1.48 41.32
N GLN A 175 -1.21 2.59 42.00
CA GLN A 175 -0.66 2.87 43.34
C GLN A 175 -1.16 1.85 44.38
N ASN A 176 -2.45 1.46 44.30
CA ASN A 176 -3.00 0.41 45.15
C ASN A 176 -2.33 -0.95 44.89
N ILE A 177 -2.04 -1.30 43.63
CA ILE A 177 -1.37 -2.55 43.27
C ILE A 177 0.11 -2.57 43.68
N SER A 178 0.78 -1.42 43.58
CA SER A 178 2.24 -1.30 43.76
C SER A 178 2.69 -0.98 45.19
N SER A 179 1.74 -0.77 46.12
CA SER A 179 2.00 -0.59 47.54
C SER A 179 2.60 -1.86 48.16
N GLY A 180 3.94 -1.99 48.10
CA GLY A 180 4.71 -2.99 48.85
C GLY A 180 5.35 -4.14 48.05
N LYS A 181 5.49 -4.05 46.73
CA LYS A 181 6.13 -5.10 45.90
C LYS A 181 7.26 -4.54 45.03
N GLU A 182 8.51 -4.93 45.33
CA GLU A 182 9.71 -4.49 44.60
C GLU A 182 9.88 -5.17 43.22
N HIS A 183 9.22 -6.31 43.00
CA HIS A 183 9.22 -7.03 41.73
C HIS A 183 7.79 -7.35 41.28
N ILE A 184 7.34 -6.69 40.22
CA ILE A 184 6.04 -6.93 39.60
C ILE A 184 6.33 -7.29 38.14
N SER A 185 5.83 -8.43 37.67
CA SER A 185 5.66 -8.74 36.25
C SER A 185 4.22 -8.41 35.81
N LEU A 186 3.93 -8.31 34.51
CA LEU A 186 2.57 -8.05 34.02
C LEU A 186 1.56 -9.10 34.50
N LYS A 187 1.98 -10.37 34.57
CA LYS A 187 1.18 -11.46 35.18
C LYS A 187 0.90 -11.22 36.66
N SER A 188 1.90 -10.79 37.43
CA SER A 188 1.74 -10.46 38.85
C SER A 188 0.86 -9.22 39.05
N LEU A 189 0.83 -8.29 38.09
CA LEU A 189 -0.02 -7.09 38.14
C LEU A 189 -1.50 -7.45 37.97
N LEU A 190 -1.85 -8.32 37.02
CA LEU A 190 -3.22 -8.83 36.85
C LEU A 190 -3.67 -9.70 38.04
N SER A 191 -2.76 -10.52 38.56
CA SER A 191 -3.01 -11.31 39.77
C SER A 191 -3.25 -10.40 40.99
N ALA A 192 -2.45 -9.35 41.15
CA ALA A 192 -2.60 -8.38 42.22
C ALA A 192 -3.88 -7.54 42.07
N ALA A 193 -4.26 -7.16 40.86
CA ALA A 193 -5.54 -6.49 40.60
C ALA A 193 -6.74 -7.31 41.08
N LYS A 194 -6.67 -8.65 40.90
CA LYS A 194 -7.67 -9.59 41.42
C LYS A 194 -7.66 -9.67 42.96
N THR A 195 -6.49 -9.65 43.59
CA THR A 195 -6.35 -9.65 45.05
C THR A 195 -6.92 -8.37 45.67
N GLU A 196 -6.68 -7.21 45.06
CA GLU A 196 -7.14 -5.89 45.50
C GLU A 196 -8.60 -5.58 45.10
N LYS A 197 -9.33 -6.56 44.53
CA LYS A 197 -10.73 -6.42 44.09
C LYS A 197 -10.99 -5.26 43.12
N LEU A 198 -10.02 -4.94 42.26
CA LEU A 198 -10.19 -3.92 41.24
C LEU A 198 -11.19 -4.36 40.17
N LYS A 199 -11.97 -3.42 39.63
CA LYS A 199 -12.84 -3.65 38.49
C LYS A 199 -12.01 -3.70 37.22
N VAL A 200 -11.77 -4.91 36.71
CA VAL A 200 -11.01 -5.13 35.48
C VAL A 200 -11.97 -5.36 34.31
N ASN A 201 -11.82 -4.57 33.26
CA ASN A 201 -12.45 -4.81 31.97
C ASN A 201 -11.47 -5.53 31.03
N TYR A 202 -11.94 -6.57 30.36
CA TYR A 202 -11.16 -7.31 29.36
C TYR A 202 -11.78 -7.09 27.98
N LEU A 203 -11.01 -6.54 27.06
CA LEU A 203 -11.38 -6.34 25.67
C LEU A 203 -10.68 -7.39 24.82
N SER A 204 -11.43 -8.38 24.34
CA SER A 204 -10.97 -9.22 23.23
C SER A 204 -11.30 -8.49 21.94
N PHE A 205 -10.27 -8.20 21.15
CA PHE A 205 -10.47 -7.73 19.78
C PHE A 205 -10.56 -8.98 18.90
N ASP A 206 -11.74 -9.62 18.90
CA ASP A 206 -12.02 -10.83 18.09
C ASP A 206 -11.93 -10.59 16.57
N VAL A 207 -11.83 -9.32 16.16
CA VAL A 207 -11.76 -8.90 14.76
C VAL A 207 -10.36 -8.37 14.48
N ASP A 208 -9.61 -9.09 13.65
CA ASP A 208 -8.34 -8.66 13.04
C ASP A 208 -8.45 -7.19 12.57
N PRO A 209 -7.47 -6.30 12.83
CA PRO A 209 -7.60 -4.87 12.53
C PRO A 209 -7.90 -4.63 11.04
N ALA A 210 -7.43 -5.53 10.16
CA ALA A 210 -7.73 -5.48 8.75
C ALA A 210 -9.23 -5.66 8.46
N PHE A 211 -9.92 -6.50 9.23
CA PHE A 211 -11.38 -6.70 9.09
C PHE A 211 -12.19 -5.51 9.61
N ARG A 212 -11.72 -4.78 10.62
CA ARG A 212 -12.36 -3.51 11.02
C ARG A 212 -12.16 -2.40 9.99
N LYS A 213 -10.95 -2.30 9.42
CA LYS A 213 -10.73 -1.39 8.29
C LYS A 213 -11.60 -1.76 7.10
N LEU A 214 -11.81 -3.06 6.85
CA LEU A 214 -12.74 -3.52 5.81
C LEU A 214 -14.17 -3.02 6.06
N GLU A 215 -14.69 -3.10 7.30
CA GLU A 215 -16.04 -2.62 7.64
C GLU A 215 -16.23 -1.09 7.47
N SER A 216 -15.14 -0.31 7.57
CA SER A 216 -15.15 1.15 7.38
C SER A 216 -14.77 1.60 5.96
N THR A 217 -14.32 0.67 5.11
CA THR A 217 -13.87 0.96 3.73
C THR A 217 -15.02 0.73 2.76
N ARG A 218 -15.37 1.75 1.96
CA ARG A 218 -16.39 1.61 0.92
C ARG A 218 -15.82 0.94 -0.32
N ILE A 219 -16.38 -0.18 -0.72
CA ILE A 219 -15.88 -1.01 -1.82
C ILE A 219 -16.86 -1.00 -3.00
N GLY A 220 -16.35 -0.56 -4.15
CA GLY A 220 -17.03 -0.68 -5.44
C GLY A 220 -16.51 -1.88 -6.24
N VAL A 221 -17.39 -2.55 -6.98
CA VAL A 221 -16.99 -3.54 -8.00
C VAL A 221 -17.50 -3.09 -9.35
N VAL A 222 -16.60 -2.94 -10.32
CA VAL A 222 -16.94 -2.66 -11.73
C VAL A 222 -17.04 -3.98 -12.48
N VAL A 223 -18.19 -4.18 -13.13
CA VAL A 223 -18.51 -5.36 -13.93
C VAL A 223 -18.67 -4.94 -15.38
N PRO A 224 -17.58 -4.92 -16.19
CA PRO A 224 -17.71 -4.71 -17.63
C PRO A 224 -18.41 -5.94 -18.24
N ALA A 225 -19.40 -5.69 -19.11
CA ALA A 225 -20.18 -6.73 -19.76
C ALA A 225 -20.39 -6.41 -21.24
N TYR A 226 -20.23 -7.41 -22.10
CA TYR A 226 -20.58 -7.34 -23.52
C TYR A 226 -20.99 -8.72 -24.02
N ASN A 227 -22.29 -8.92 -24.22
CA ASN A 227 -22.89 -10.20 -24.59
C ASN A 227 -22.56 -11.34 -23.61
N GLU A 228 -22.87 -11.14 -22.33
CA GLU A 228 -22.59 -12.06 -21.23
C GLU A 228 -23.87 -12.70 -20.66
N GLU A 229 -24.93 -12.88 -21.46
CA GLU A 229 -26.24 -13.36 -20.96
C GLU A 229 -26.19 -14.69 -20.20
N LEU A 230 -25.19 -15.53 -20.49
CA LEU A 230 -25.03 -16.85 -19.88
C LEU A 230 -24.38 -16.81 -18.49
N LEU A 231 -23.59 -15.77 -18.18
CA LEU A 231 -22.67 -15.75 -17.05
C LEU A 231 -22.84 -14.51 -16.14
N ILE A 232 -23.48 -13.45 -16.63
CA ILE A 232 -23.65 -12.21 -15.87
C ILE A 232 -24.45 -12.42 -14.58
N GLY A 233 -25.49 -13.27 -14.62
CA GLY A 233 -26.28 -13.59 -13.42
C GLY A 233 -25.47 -14.33 -12.36
N GLU A 234 -24.62 -15.29 -12.76
CA GLU A 234 -23.71 -16.00 -11.85
C GLU A 234 -22.65 -15.06 -11.28
N THR A 235 -22.12 -14.15 -12.12
CA THR A 235 -21.13 -13.15 -11.70
C THR A 235 -21.71 -12.23 -10.63
N LEU A 236 -22.89 -11.66 -10.87
CA LEU A 236 -23.55 -10.76 -9.92
C LEU A 236 -23.90 -11.46 -8.61
N GLY A 237 -24.40 -12.70 -8.68
CA GLY A 237 -24.71 -13.49 -7.48
C GLY A 237 -23.49 -13.93 -6.67
N GLY A 238 -22.31 -13.92 -7.29
CA GLY A 238 -21.05 -14.22 -6.62
C GLY A 238 -20.44 -13.03 -5.87
N ILE A 239 -20.87 -11.79 -6.16
CA ILE A 239 -20.25 -10.60 -5.55
C ILE A 239 -20.56 -10.57 -4.04
N PRO A 240 -19.53 -10.50 -3.15
CA PRO A 240 -19.72 -10.61 -1.71
C PRO A 240 -20.58 -9.48 -1.12
N GLU A 241 -21.21 -9.73 0.02
CA GLU A 241 -22.10 -8.76 0.68
C GLU A 241 -21.39 -7.49 1.16
N TYR A 242 -20.10 -7.57 1.51
CA TYR A 242 -19.30 -6.41 1.95
C TYR A 242 -19.00 -5.41 0.82
N VAL A 243 -19.39 -5.69 -0.42
CA VAL A 243 -19.30 -4.73 -1.52
C VAL A 243 -20.50 -3.79 -1.44
N ASP A 244 -20.26 -2.49 -1.34
CA ASP A 244 -21.31 -1.45 -1.23
C ASP A 244 -22.03 -1.18 -2.55
N ARG A 245 -21.29 -1.19 -3.66
CA ARG A 245 -21.81 -0.81 -4.98
C ARG A 245 -21.26 -1.70 -6.09
N ILE A 246 -22.14 -2.06 -7.03
CA ILE A 246 -21.82 -2.90 -8.19
C ILE A 246 -22.11 -2.10 -9.46
N TYR A 247 -21.07 -1.62 -10.13
CA TYR A 247 -21.17 -0.82 -11.36
C TYR A 247 -21.15 -1.73 -12.57
N VAL A 248 -22.32 -2.10 -13.08
CA VAL A 248 -22.44 -2.92 -14.29
C VAL A 248 -22.40 -2.03 -15.51
N ILE A 249 -21.37 -2.19 -16.33
CA ILE A 249 -21.14 -1.38 -17.53
C ILE A 249 -21.34 -2.24 -18.76
N ASP A 250 -22.54 -2.11 -19.35
CA ASP A 250 -22.95 -2.84 -20.55
C ASP A 250 -22.49 -2.10 -21.81
N ASP A 251 -21.51 -2.67 -22.51
CA ASP A 251 -20.85 -2.06 -23.68
C ASP A 251 -21.64 -2.26 -24.99
N CYS A 252 -22.94 -1.93 -24.95
CA CYS A 252 -23.90 -2.10 -26.04
C CYS A 252 -24.18 -3.57 -26.41
N SER A 253 -24.45 -4.42 -25.40
CA SER A 253 -24.84 -5.81 -25.63
C SER A 253 -26.10 -5.91 -26.50
N THR A 254 -26.11 -6.92 -27.38
CA THR A 254 -27.20 -7.25 -28.30
C THR A 254 -28.03 -8.45 -27.84
N ASP A 255 -27.57 -9.14 -26.80
CA ASP A 255 -28.23 -10.29 -26.19
C ASP A 255 -29.05 -9.88 -24.94
N ARG A 256 -29.43 -10.85 -24.10
CA ARG A 256 -30.26 -10.60 -22.91
C ARG A 256 -29.48 -10.06 -21.70
N THR A 257 -28.19 -9.71 -21.83
CA THR A 257 -27.35 -9.21 -20.72
C THR A 257 -28.03 -8.08 -19.93
N GLY A 258 -28.45 -7.02 -20.63
CA GLY A 258 -29.07 -5.86 -19.98
C GLY A 258 -30.43 -6.19 -19.34
N GLU A 259 -31.19 -7.13 -19.88
CA GLU A 259 -32.44 -7.59 -19.26
C GLU A 259 -32.19 -8.35 -17.96
N ILE A 260 -31.18 -9.22 -17.94
CA ILE A 260 -30.82 -10.02 -16.77
C ILE A 260 -30.35 -9.13 -15.63
N VAL A 261 -29.47 -8.16 -15.92
CA VAL A 261 -28.97 -7.22 -14.91
C VAL A 261 -30.11 -6.42 -14.28
N LYS A 262 -31.04 -5.89 -15.10
CA LYS A 262 -32.19 -5.11 -14.60
C LYS A 262 -33.17 -5.94 -13.77
N LYS A 263 -33.31 -7.24 -14.07
CA LYS A 263 -34.18 -8.17 -13.33
C LYS A 263 -33.52 -8.77 -12.09
N PHE A 264 -32.22 -8.58 -11.89
CA PHE A 264 -31.46 -9.21 -10.80
C PHE A 264 -31.93 -8.75 -9.41
N GLY A 265 -32.38 -7.49 -9.28
CA GLY A 265 -33.04 -6.99 -8.08
C GLY A 265 -32.12 -6.65 -6.89
N ASP A 266 -30.80 -6.67 -7.07
CA ASP A 266 -29.85 -6.26 -6.04
C ASP A 266 -29.75 -4.72 -5.99
N PRO A 267 -30.05 -4.08 -4.83
CA PRO A 267 -30.07 -2.62 -4.69
C PRO A 267 -28.69 -1.97 -4.82
N ARG A 268 -27.60 -2.76 -4.73
CA ARG A 268 -26.22 -2.28 -4.89
C ARG A 268 -25.87 -2.03 -6.35
N ILE A 269 -26.65 -2.58 -7.29
CA ILE A 269 -26.36 -2.50 -8.72
C ILE A 269 -26.65 -1.09 -9.26
N VAL A 270 -25.64 -0.51 -9.88
CA VAL A 270 -25.70 0.69 -10.71
C VAL A 270 -25.44 0.26 -12.15
N TYR A 271 -26.49 0.31 -12.99
CA TYR A 271 -26.40 -0.12 -14.38
C TYR A 271 -26.19 1.06 -15.33
N LEU A 272 -25.13 1.01 -16.13
CA LEU A 272 -24.83 1.95 -17.21
C LEU A 272 -24.73 1.19 -18.53
N ARG A 273 -25.44 1.65 -19.57
CA ARG A 273 -25.32 1.09 -20.92
C ARG A 273 -24.68 2.10 -21.86
N HIS A 274 -23.71 1.65 -22.64
CA HIS A 274 -23.19 2.43 -23.76
C HIS A 274 -24.11 2.31 -24.99
N GLU A 275 -24.24 3.40 -25.74
CA GLU A 275 -24.99 3.43 -27.01
C GLU A 275 -24.27 2.73 -28.15
N VAL A 276 -22.93 2.70 -28.08
CA VAL A 276 -22.05 2.05 -29.06
C VAL A 276 -20.96 1.30 -28.30
N ASN A 277 -20.39 0.27 -28.91
CA ASN A 277 -19.26 -0.45 -28.31
C ASN A 277 -18.03 0.49 -28.20
N LYS A 278 -17.64 0.82 -26.98
CA LYS A 278 -16.48 1.67 -26.65
C LYS A 278 -15.25 0.86 -26.26
N GLY A 279 -15.43 -0.43 -25.98
CA GLY A 279 -14.38 -1.36 -25.54
C GLY A 279 -14.32 -1.51 -24.02
N VAL A 280 -13.76 -2.65 -23.60
CA VAL A 280 -13.67 -3.04 -22.18
C VAL A 280 -12.95 -2.01 -21.29
N GLY A 281 -11.92 -1.34 -21.80
CA GLY A 281 -11.18 -0.32 -21.06
C GLY A 281 -12.06 0.90 -20.79
N ALA A 282 -12.80 1.37 -21.79
CA ALA A 282 -13.77 2.45 -21.61
C ALA A 282 -14.89 2.06 -20.63
N GLY A 283 -15.35 0.81 -20.67
CA GLY A 283 -16.29 0.26 -19.70
C GLY A 283 -15.77 0.36 -18.26
N ILE A 284 -14.56 -0.15 -18.03
CA ILE A 284 -13.91 -0.10 -16.71
C ILE A 284 -13.71 1.34 -16.23
N ILE A 285 -13.22 2.22 -17.10
CA ILE A 285 -13.01 3.63 -16.78
C ILE A 285 -14.32 4.34 -16.41
N ASN A 286 -15.41 4.09 -17.14
CA ASN A 286 -16.71 4.65 -16.77
C ASN A 286 -17.21 4.13 -15.43
N GLY A 287 -16.95 2.85 -15.13
CA GLY A 287 -17.19 2.29 -13.79
C GLY A 287 -16.36 2.98 -12.70
N TYR A 288 -15.07 3.21 -12.94
CA TYR A 288 -14.21 3.96 -12.01
C TYR A 288 -14.71 5.38 -11.77
N LYS A 289 -15.18 6.08 -12.81
CA LYS A 289 -15.76 7.42 -12.66
C LYS A 289 -17.03 7.44 -11.83
N LEU A 290 -17.90 6.44 -12.01
CA LEU A 290 -19.10 6.29 -11.17
C LEU A 290 -18.71 5.99 -9.71
N ALA A 291 -17.73 5.12 -9.49
CA ALA A 291 -17.23 4.80 -8.17
C ALA A 291 -16.57 6.00 -7.46
N LEU A 292 -15.82 6.84 -8.19
CA LEU A 292 -15.31 8.10 -7.66
C LEU A 292 -16.45 9.05 -7.26
N LYS A 293 -17.50 9.15 -8.08
CA LYS A 293 -18.67 10.00 -7.79
C LYS A 293 -19.41 9.56 -6.52
N ASP A 294 -19.47 8.26 -6.27
CA ASP A 294 -20.09 7.68 -5.07
C ASP A 294 -19.12 7.62 -3.88
N GLU A 295 -17.92 8.18 -4.02
CA GLU A 295 -16.86 8.19 -3.00
C GLU A 295 -16.56 6.76 -2.51
N MET A 296 -16.24 5.84 -3.42
CA MET A 296 -15.71 4.51 -3.08
C MET A 296 -14.22 4.61 -2.74
N ASP A 297 -13.78 3.97 -1.65
CA ASP A 297 -12.38 3.98 -1.19
C ASP A 297 -11.50 3.04 -2.03
N ILE A 298 -12.08 1.90 -2.41
CA ILE A 298 -11.41 0.88 -3.23
C ILE A 298 -12.37 0.42 -4.31
N VAL A 299 -11.86 0.28 -5.54
CA VAL A 299 -12.65 -0.19 -6.68
C VAL A 299 -12.00 -1.42 -7.28
N ALA A 300 -12.69 -2.55 -7.26
CA ALA A 300 -12.27 -3.77 -7.90
C ALA A 300 -12.92 -3.94 -9.28
N VAL A 301 -12.31 -4.77 -10.13
CA VAL A 301 -12.87 -5.18 -11.43
C VAL A 301 -13.15 -6.67 -11.39
N MET A 302 -14.40 -7.04 -11.68
CA MET A 302 -14.86 -8.42 -11.82
C MET A 302 -15.67 -8.55 -13.11
N ALA A 303 -15.07 -9.08 -14.19
CA ALA A 303 -15.72 -9.15 -15.50
C ALA A 303 -16.98 -10.03 -15.49
N GLY A 304 -17.95 -9.70 -16.37
CA GLY A 304 -19.24 -10.39 -16.48
C GLY A 304 -19.20 -11.86 -16.95
N ASP A 305 -18.01 -12.38 -17.25
CA ASP A 305 -17.76 -13.73 -17.77
C ASP A 305 -17.52 -14.78 -16.66
N ASN A 306 -17.70 -14.41 -15.38
CA ASN A 306 -17.52 -15.27 -14.21
C ASN A 306 -16.12 -15.93 -14.09
N GLN A 307 -15.09 -15.36 -14.74
CA GLN A 307 -13.70 -15.85 -14.61
C GLN A 307 -13.04 -15.47 -13.28
N MET A 308 -13.56 -14.44 -12.61
CA MET A 308 -12.94 -13.86 -11.42
C MET A 308 -13.61 -14.43 -10.17
N ASP A 309 -12.88 -15.28 -9.44
CA ASP A 309 -13.38 -15.91 -8.21
C ASP A 309 -13.61 -14.86 -7.11
N PRO A 310 -14.86 -14.63 -6.68
CA PRO A 310 -15.17 -13.64 -5.66
C PRO A 310 -14.50 -13.91 -4.31
N THR A 311 -14.18 -15.18 -4.00
CA THR A 311 -13.50 -15.54 -2.75
C THR A 311 -12.05 -15.03 -2.70
N GLN A 312 -11.47 -14.68 -3.84
CA GLN A 312 -10.13 -14.11 -3.94
C GLN A 312 -10.11 -12.58 -3.83
N LEU A 313 -11.26 -11.91 -3.89
CA LEU A 313 -11.37 -10.45 -3.79
C LEU A 313 -10.66 -9.88 -2.54
N PRO A 314 -10.77 -10.50 -1.35
CA PRO A 314 -10.05 -10.05 -0.16
C PRO A 314 -8.54 -9.93 -0.38
N ARG A 315 -7.93 -10.83 -1.16
CA ARG A 315 -6.48 -10.83 -1.42
C ARG A 315 -6.03 -9.64 -2.26
N LEU A 316 -6.92 -9.05 -3.05
CA LEU A 316 -6.66 -7.86 -3.85
C LEU A 316 -6.86 -6.58 -3.04
N ILE A 317 -7.91 -6.52 -2.21
CA ILE A 317 -8.25 -5.31 -1.47
C ILE A 317 -7.42 -5.13 -0.20
N PHE A 318 -7.04 -6.21 0.51
CA PHE A 318 -6.29 -6.09 1.77
C PHE A 318 -4.95 -5.37 1.62
N PRO A 319 -4.10 -5.64 0.61
CA PRO A 319 -2.87 -4.87 0.42
C PRO A 319 -3.12 -3.37 0.22
N ILE A 320 -4.30 -2.97 -0.26
CA ILE A 320 -4.68 -1.57 -0.40
C ILE A 320 -5.17 -1.00 0.94
N ILE A 321 -6.02 -1.74 1.66
CA ILE A 321 -6.52 -1.40 3.00
C ILE A 321 -5.36 -1.23 4.00
N GLU A 322 -4.36 -2.11 3.92
CA GLU A 322 -3.16 -2.09 4.75
C GLU A 322 -2.15 -1.02 4.30
N GLY A 323 -2.40 -0.37 3.16
CA GLY A 323 -1.55 0.68 2.61
C GLY A 323 -0.23 0.16 2.05
N TRP A 324 -0.14 -1.11 1.65
CA TRP A 324 1.03 -1.69 0.98
C TRP A 324 1.04 -1.41 -0.52
N ALA A 325 -0.14 -1.27 -1.14
CA ALA A 325 -0.30 -1.01 -2.56
C ALA A 325 -1.39 0.03 -2.83
N ASP A 326 -1.29 0.74 -3.95
CA ASP A 326 -2.34 1.64 -4.44
C ASP A 326 -3.17 0.97 -5.55
N TYR A 327 -2.59 -0.07 -6.17
CA TYR A 327 -3.20 -0.93 -7.19
C TYR A 327 -2.72 -2.36 -7.03
N THR A 328 -3.65 -3.31 -6.99
CA THR A 328 -3.33 -4.75 -6.98
C THR A 328 -3.86 -5.41 -8.24
N LYS A 329 -3.11 -6.39 -8.73
CA LYS A 329 -3.45 -7.12 -9.94
C LYS A 329 -3.26 -8.61 -9.72
N GLY A 330 -4.25 -9.40 -10.12
CA GLY A 330 -4.15 -10.84 -10.17
C GLY A 330 -3.00 -11.29 -11.06
N ASN A 331 -2.35 -12.39 -10.67
CA ASN A 331 -1.27 -12.96 -11.43
C ASN A 331 -1.36 -14.49 -11.38
N ARG A 332 -1.63 -15.09 -12.55
CA ARG A 332 -1.77 -16.54 -12.70
C ARG A 332 -0.45 -17.27 -12.96
N LEU A 333 0.64 -16.51 -13.19
CA LEU A 333 1.94 -17.02 -13.61
C LEU A 333 2.95 -17.14 -12.46
N LEU A 334 2.59 -16.75 -11.24
CA LEU A 334 3.47 -16.82 -10.07
C LEU A 334 3.54 -18.21 -9.42
N SER A 335 2.70 -19.16 -9.84
CA SER A 335 2.75 -20.54 -9.33
C SER A 335 2.61 -21.53 -10.50
N ASP A 336 3.56 -22.45 -10.60
CA ASP A 336 3.66 -23.46 -11.65
C ASP A 336 2.38 -24.33 -11.75
N ASN A 337 1.67 -24.49 -10.64
CA ASN A 337 0.43 -25.27 -10.54
C ASN A 337 -0.77 -24.64 -11.28
N PHE A 338 -0.71 -23.36 -11.66
CA PHE A 338 -1.80 -22.63 -12.33
C PHE A 338 -1.56 -22.39 -13.83
N MET A 339 -0.49 -22.95 -14.40
CA MET A 339 -0.13 -22.81 -15.81
C MET A 339 -0.79 -23.84 -16.75
N THR A 340 -1.63 -24.74 -16.24
CA THR A 340 -2.23 -25.83 -17.02
C THR A 340 -3.19 -25.29 -18.09
N GLY A 341 -2.93 -25.63 -19.35
CA GLY A 341 -3.83 -25.36 -20.50
C GLY A 341 -3.41 -24.26 -21.50
N MET A 342 -2.30 -23.55 -21.29
CA MET A 342 -1.88 -22.47 -22.21
C MET A 342 -0.97 -23.00 -23.36
N SER A 343 -1.37 -22.74 -24.63
CA SER A 343 -0.56 -23.09 -25.81
C SER A 343 0.80 -22.37 -25.82
N ARG A 344 1.88 -23.04 -26.27
CA ARG A 344 3.26 -22.49 -26.33
C ARG A 344 3.34 -21.14 -27.06
N TRP A 345 2.55 -20.93 -28.10
CA TRP A 345 2.49 -19.65 -28.83
C TRP A 345 1.87 -18.52 -28.00
N ARG A 346 0.84 -18.84 -27.22
CA ARG A 346 0.18 -17.90 -26.31
C ARG A 346 1.11 -17.53 -25.15
N SER A 347 1.85 -18.50 -24.63
CA SER A 347 2.87 -18.27 -23.60
C SER A 347 3.98 -17.35 -24.11
N PHE A 348 4.47 -17.53 -25.34
CA PHE A 348 5.46 -16.62 -25.94
C PHE A 348 4.91 -15.20 -26.13
N GLY A 349 3.68 -15.07 -26.66
CA GLY A 349 3.03 -13.77 -26.81
C GLY A 349 2.87 -13.03 -25.48
N ASN A 350 2.49 -13.74 -24.41
CA ASN A 350 2.42 -13.20 -23.06
C ASN A 350 3.78 -12.81 -22.50
N LEU A 351 4.84 -13.60 -22.74
CA LEU A 351 6.19 -13.27 -22.31
C LEU A 351 6.69 -11.98 -22.97
N LEU A 352 6.54 -11.88 -24.30
CA LEU A 352 6.94 -10.69 -25.06
C LEU A 352 6.16 -9.46 -24.60
N LEU A 353 4.84 -9.58 -24.43
CA LEU A 353 4.01 -8.48 -23.94
C LEU A 353 4.40 -8.08 -22.52
N SER A 354 4.62 -9.04 -21.63
CA SER A 354 5.08 -8.77 -20.26
C SER A 354 6.40 -7.99 -20.28
N PHE A 355 7.36 -8.40 -21.12
CA PHE A 355 8.63 -7.69 -21.27
C PHE A 355 8.44 -6.26 -21.80
N LEU A 356 7.63 -6.06 -22.84
CA LEU A 356 7.34 -4.73 -23.37
C LEU A 356 6.62 -3.84 -22.35
N THR A 357 5.69 -4.40 -21.57
CA THR A 357 4.99 -3.68 -20.50
C THR A 357 5.90 -3.35 -19.34
N LYS A 358 6.87 -4.20 -18.99
CA LYS A 358 7.90 -3.88 -17.98
C LYS A 358 8.71 -2.65 -18.40
N ILE A 359 9.22 -2.64 -19.63
CA ILE A 359 9.95 -1.48 -20.16
C ILE A 359 9.03 -0.26 -20.21
N GLY A 360 7.81 -0.43 -20.73
CA GLY A 360 6.88 0.66 -20.95
C GLY A 360 6.34 1.30 -19.68
N SER A 361 6.04 0.49 -18.66
CA SER A 361 5.49 0.94 -17.37
C SER A 361 6.55 1.23 -16.32
N GLY A 362 7.72 0.60 -16.36
CA GLY A 362 8.78 0.78 -15.35
C GLY A 362 8.53 -0.07 -14.10
N TYR A 363 7.46 -0.86 -14.07
CA TYR A 363 7.24 -1.88 -13.07
C TYR A 363 7.95 -3.17 -13.48
N TRP A 364 9.18 -3.36 -13.02
CA TRP A 364 10.02 -4.48 -13.43
C TRP A 364 9.67 -5.82 -12.75
N HIS A 365 8.99 -5.77 -11.60
CA HIS A 365 8.52 -6.94 -10.86
C HIS A 365 7.19 -7.49 -11.39
N ILE A 366 6.40 -6.70 -12.12
CA ILE A 366 5.05 -7.08 -12.53
C ILE A 366 5.06 -8.08 -13.69
N MET A 367 4.25 -9.12 -13.57
CA MET A 367 4.05 -10.18 -14.55
C MET A 367 2.55 -10.33 -14.88
N ASP A 368 2.20 -11.01 -15.97
CA ASP A 368 0.79 -11.18 -16.43
C ASP A 368 -0.02 -9.86 -16.44
N PRO A 369 0.39 -8.84 -17.22
CA PRO A 369 -0.28 -7.53 -17.23
C PRO A 369 -1.69 -7.57 -17.83
N GLN A 370 -2.10 -8.71 -18.40
CA GLN A 370 -3.41 -8.90 -19.04
C GLN A 370 -4.45 -9.53 -18.11
N ASN A 371 -4.14 -9.73 -16.83
CA ASN A 371 -5.12 -10.17 -15.86
C ASN A 371 -6.06 -9.00 -15.52
N GLY A 372 -7.36 -9.18 -15.76
CA GLY A 372 -8.38 -8.17 -15.50
C GLY A 372 -8.87 -8.13 -14.06
N TYR A 373 -8.49 -9.08 -13.20
CA TYR A 373 -8.90 -9.10 -11.81
C TYR A 373 -7.99 -8.18 -11.00
N THR A 374 -8.49 -6.98 -10.70
CA THR A 374 -7.69 -5.88 -10.17
C THR A 374 -8.46 -5.12 -9.11
N ALA A 375 -7.75 -4.45 -8.21
CA ALA A 375 -8.32 -3.46 -7.31
C ALA A 375 -7.46 -2.20 -7.30
N ILE A 376 -8.09 -1.03 -7.20
CA ILE A 376 -7.43 0.27 -7.21
C ILE A 376 -7.96 1.15 -6.08
N SER A 377 -7.08 1.87 -5.41
CA SER A 377 -7.45 2.87 -4.39
C SER A 377 -8.08 4.11 -5.02
N ARG A 378 -8.93 4.81 -4.26
CA ARG A 378 -9.47 6.13 -4.63
C ARG A 378 -8.34 7.11 -4.96
N GLN A 379 -7.30 7.15 -4.13
CA GLN A 379 -6.15 8.03 -4.32
C GLN A 379 -5.48 7.82 -5.69
N ALA A 380 -5.29 6.57 -6.12
CA ALA A 380 -4.72 6.29 -7.44
C ALA A 380 -5.66 6.70 -8.58
N LEU A 381 -6.98 6.54 -8.41
CA LEU A 381 -7.98 6.96 -9.39
C LEU A 381 -8.06 8.49 -9.55
N GLU A 382 -7.96 9.24 -8.45
CA GLU A 382 -8.04 10.71 -8.45
C GLU A 382 -6.82 11.38 -9.11
N VAL A 383 -5.66 10.75 -9.03
CA VAL A 383 -4.42 11.28 -9.61
C VAL A 383 -4.31 11.03 -11.12
N ILE A 384 -4.98 10.00 -11.63
CA ILE A 384 -4.90 9.63 -13.04
C ILE A 384 -5.98 10.36 -13.83
N ASP A 385 -5.59 10.97 -14.96
CA ASP A 385 -6.56 11.39 -15.98
C ASP A 385 -7.20 10.15 -16.63
N LEU A 386 -8.35 9.76 -16.09
CA LEU A 386 -9.11 8.58 -16.53
C LEU A 386 -9.55 8.68 -18.00
N ASP A 387 -9.82 9.87 -18.53
CA ASP A 387 -10.24 10.06 -19.92
C ASP A 387 -9.13 9.78 -20.93
N SER A 388 -7.88 9.93 -20.51
CA SER A 388 -6.72 9.63 -21.34
C SER A 388 -6.43 8.13 -21.47
N VAL A 389 -7.07 7.26 -20.66
CA VAL A 389 -6.78 5.82 -20.59
C VAL A 389 -7.23 5.10 -21.86
N TYR A 390 -6.37 4.22 -22.37
CA TYR A 390 -6.62 3.48 -23.60
C TYR A 390 -7.92 2.66 -23.50
N PRO A 391 -8.90 2.82 -24.42
CA PRO A 391 -10.27 2.34 -24.22
C PRO A 391 -10.50 0.85 -24.49
N TYR A 392 -9.55 0.14 -25.10
CA TYR A 392 -9.66 -1.30 -25.43
C TYR A 392 -8.78 -2.14 -24.50
N TYR A 393 -8.57 -3.43 -24.81
CA TYR A 393 -7.73 -4.36 -24.03
C TYR A 393 -6.33 -3.86 -23.63
N GLY A 394 -5.78 -2.85 -24.33
CA GLY A 394 -4.52 -2.20 -23.94
C GLY A 394 -4.56 -1.41 -22.62
N TYR A 395 -5.76 -1.12 -22.09
CA TYR A 395 -5.99 -0.28 -20.91
C TYR A 395 -5.14 -0.68 -19.71
N CYS A 396 -5.00 -1.98 -19.44
CA CYS A 396 -4.26 -2.46 -18.28
C CYS A 396 -2.77 -2.09 -18.37
N ASN A 397 -2.19 -2.10 -19.56
CA ASN A 397 -0.79 -1.68 -19.73
C ASN A 397 -0.66 -0.16 -19.64
N ASP A 398 -1.58 0.59 -20.26
CA ASP A 398 -1.57 2.05 -20.23
C ASP A 398 -1.80 2.61 -18.82
N LEU A 399 -2.69 1.97 -18.06
CA LEU A 399 -2.95 2.29 -16.65
C LEU A 399 -1.69 2.08 -15.80
N LEU A 400 -0.96 0.97 -15.99
CA LEU A 400 0.32 0.74 -15.31
C LEU A 400 1.36 1.82 -15.65
N ILE A 401 1.42 2.29 -16.90
CA ILE A 401 2.32 3.39 -17.28
C ILE A 401 1.99 4.67 -16.49
N LYS A 402 0.70 5.01 -16.41
CA LYS A 402 0.22 6.20 -15.68
C LYS A 402 0.43 6.10 -14.19
N LEU A 403 0.09 4.96 -13.58
CA LEU A 403 0.36 4.67 -12.18
C LEU A 403 1.85 4.88 -11.84
N ASN A 404 2.75 4.35 -12.67
CA ASN A 404 4.19 4.50 -12.42
C ASN A 404 4.67 5.94 -12.57
N ALA A 405 4.14 6.67 -13.56
CA ALA A 405 4.48 8.07 -13.80
C ALA A 405 4.19 8.96 -12.58
N PHE A 406 3.11 8.66 -11.86
CA PHE A 406 2.71 9.34 -10.62
C PHE A 406 3.21 8.66 -9.34
N GLY A 407 4.11 7.69 -9.45
CA GLY A 407 4.75 7.08 -8.29
C GLY A 407 3.87 6.10 -7.49
N MET A 408 2.72 5.68 -8.02
CA MET A 408 1.81 4.74 -7.35
C MET A 408 2.45 3.36 -7.16
N ARG A 409 2.02 2.63 -6.14
CA ARG A 409 2.52 1.30 -5.77
C ARG A 409 1.64 0.22 -6.38
N VAL A 410 2.27 -0.71 -7.10
CA VAL A 410 1.57 -1.82 -7.75
C VAL A 410 2.08 -3.14 -7.19
N MET A 411 1.16 -4.02 -6.82
CA MET A 411 1.48 -5.36 -6.31
C MET A 411 0.77 -6.45 -7.12
N ASP A 412 1.52 -7.51 -7.44
CA ASP A 412 0.95 -8.73 -8.00
C ASP A 412 0.42 -9.62 -6.88
N VAL A 413 -0.81 -10.12 -7.04
CA VAL A 413 -1.46 -11.04 -6.12
C VAL A 413 -1.62 -12.38 -6.82
N VAL A 414 -1.12 -13.46 -6.23
CA VAL A 414 -1.26 -14.81 -6.79
C VAL A 414 -2.74 -15.21 -6.78
N ILE A 415 -3.31 -15.42 -7.96
CA ILE A 415 -4.71 -15.82 -8.12
C ILE A 415 -4.79 -16.98 -9.12
N PRO A 416 -5.48 -18.10 -8.78
CA PRO A 416 -5.65 -19.22 -9.69
C PRO A 416 -6.47 -18.82 -10.93
N ALA A 417 -6.14 -19.40 -12.08
CA ALA A 417 -6.95 -19.20 -13.28
C ALA A 417 -8.23 -20.07 -13.21
N ARG A 418 -9.39 -19.45 -13.42
CA ARG A 418 -10.66 -20.15 -13.61
C ARG A 418 -10.99 -20.13 -15.10
N TYR A 419 -10.89 -21.28 -15.74
CA TYR A 419 -11.33 -21.48 -17.12
C TYR A 419 -12.68 -22.18 -17.11
N GLY A 420 -13.68 -21.57 -17.72
CA GLY A 420 -15.05 -22.07 -17.78
C GLY A 420 -15.54 -22.26 -19.21
N ARG A 421 -16.77 -21.81 -19.48
CA ARG A 421 -17.44 -21.92 -20.79
C ARG A 421 -17.06 -20.82 -21.77
N GLU A 422 -16.29 -19.84 -21.32
CA GLU A 422 -15.92 -18.66 -22.07
C GLU A 422 -14.85 -18.94 -23.13
N LYS A 423 -14.89 -18.17 -24.23
CA LYS A 423 -13.93 -18.30 -25.33
C LYS A 423 -13.10 -17.03 -25.44
N SER A 424 -11.78 -17.16 -25.30
CA SER A 424 -10.87 -16.03 -25.49
C SER A 424 -10.87 -15.55 -26.94
N SER A 425 -11.28 -14.31 -27.16
CA SER A 425 -11.37 -13.66 -28.49
C SER A 425 -10.06 -13.03 -28.98
N ILE A 426 -9.01 -12.98 -28.13
CA ILE A 426 -7.78 -12.21 -28.41
C ILE A 426 -6.85 -12.94 -29.38
N LYS A 427 -6.58 -12.29 -30.53
CA LYS A 427 -5.54 -12.69 -31.49
C LYS A 427 -4.23 -11.92 -31.21
N TYR A 428 -3.27 -12.56 -30.56
CA TYR A 428 -2.04 -11.93 -30.05
C TYR A 428 -1.20 -11.18 -31.08
N SER A 429 -1.07 -11.67 -32.32
CA SER A 429 -0.27 -10.99 -33.34
C SER A 429 -0.82 -9.61 -33.70
N LYS A 430 -2.13 -9.50 -33.90
CA LYS A 430 -2.82 -8.22 -34.13
C LYS A 430 -2.79 -7.35 -32.89
N TYR A 431 -2.93 -7.97 -31.72
CA TYR A 431 -2.93 -7.29 -30.44
C TYR A 431 -1.59 -6.61 -30.15
N ILE A 432 -0.49 -7.36 -30.19
CA ILE A 432 0.87 -6.84 -29.94
C ILE A 432 1.18 -5.70 -30.92
N ARG A 433 0.92 -5.85 -32.22
CA ARG A 433 1.14 -4.79 -33.21
C ARG A 433 0.35 -3.50 -32.90
N LYS A 434 -0.85 -3.62 -32.33
CA LYS A 434 -1.68 -2.45 -31.96
C LYS A 434 -1.19 -1.80 -30.65
N ILE A 435 -0.71 -2.60 -29.70
CA ILE A 435 -0.31 -2.14 -28.37
C ILE A 435 1.14 -1.64 -28.32
N SER A 436 2.07 -2.17 -29.12
CA SER A 436 3.47 -1.72 -29.11
C SER A 436 3.65 -0.21 -29.33
N PRO A 437 2.96 0.45 -30.28
CA PRO A 437 3.06 1.91 -30.42
C PRO A 437 2.49 2.67 -29.22
N MET A 438 1.44 2.14 -28.58
CA MET A 438 0.86 2.72 -27.37
C MET A 438 1.84 2.61 -26.20
N LEU A 439 2.46 1.45 -25.99
CA LEU A 439 3.48 1.23 -24.97
C LEU A 439 4.69 2.13 -25.18
N PHE A 440 5.15 2.29 -26.42
CA PHE A 440 6.30 3.15 -26.72
C PHE A 440 5.99 4.64 -26.48
N ARG A 441 4.80 5.12 -26.89
CA ARG A 441 4.38 6.50 -26.59
C ARG A 441 4.20 6.72 -25.09
N GLY A 442 3.60 5.76 -24.41
CA GLY A 442 3.44 5.78 -22.95
C GLY A 442 4.78 5.75 -22.21
N PHE A 443 5.76 4.97 -22.69
CA PHE A 443 7.13 4.96 -22.18
C PHE A 443 7.76 6.36 -22.25
N LEU A 444 7.74 6.99 -23.43
CA LEU A 444 8.29 8.34 -23.61
C LEU A 444 7.56 9.38 -22.76
N TRP A 445 6.24 9.28 -22.67
CA TRP A 445 5.43 10.13 -21.80
C TRP A 445 5.80 9.95 -20.33
N ARG A 446 5.95 8.71 -19.85
CA ARG A 446 6.38 8.38 -18.49
C ARG A 446 7.77 8.95 -18.19
N LEU A 447 8.73 8.77 -19.09
CA LEU A 447 10.07 9.33 -18.93
C LEU A 447 10.05 10.84 -18.77
N ARG A 448 9.24 11.53 -19.57
CA ARG A 448 9.06 12.98 -19.48
C ARG A 448 8.40 13.39 -18.15
N ILE A 449 7.25 12.82 -17.81
CA ILE A 449 6.52 13.21 -16.60
C ILE A 449 7.31 12.88 -15.34
N LYS A 450 7.75 11.63 -15.20
CA LYS A 450 8.39 11.14 -13.97
C LYS A 450 9.79 11.72 -13.79
N TYR A 451 10.62 11.66 -14.83
CA TYR A 451 12.07 11.91 -14.71
C TYR A 451 12.53 13.27 -15.25
N THR A 452 11.61 14.11 -15.73
CA THR A 452 11.91 15.48 -16.17
C THR A 452 11.03 16.52 -15.49
N VAL A 453 9.72 16.25 -15.36
CA VAL A 453 8.76 17.21 -14.79
C VAL A 453 8.66 17.08 -13.26
N LEU A 454 8.44 15.86 -12.75
CA LEU A 454 8.24 15.64 -11.31
C LEU A 454 9.55 15.57 -10.53
N ASP A 455 10.54 14.83 -11.03
CA ASP A 455 11.85 14.72 -10.41
C ASP A 455 12.92 14.52 -11.50
N PHE A 456 13.97 15.34 -11.53
CA PHE A 456 14.98 15.24 -12.59
C PHE A 456 15.94 14.07 -12.31
N HIS A 457 15.93 13.06 -13.18
CA HIS A 457 16.86 11.93 -13.08
C HIS A 457 17.74 11.81 -14.34
N PRO A 458 19.09 11.68 -14.21
CA PRO A 458 20.00 11.54 -15.35
C PRO A 458 19.74 10.34 -16.28
N LEU A 459 18.87 9.41 -15.89
CA LEU A 459 18.54 8.21 -16.67
C LEU A 459 17.85 8.56 -18.00
N VAL A 460 17.21 9.72 -18.09
CA VAL A 460 16.59 10.20 -19.33
C VAL A 460 17.66 10.47 -20.39
N LEU A 461 18.84 10.94 -19.99
CA LEU A 461 19.97 11.17 -20.91
C LEU A 461 20.49 9.85 -21.48
N PHE A 462 20.63 8.82 -20.64
CA PHE A 462 21.03 7.48 -21.08
C PHE A 462 20.05 6.90 -22.10
N TYR A 463 18.75 6.98 -21.82
CA TYR A 463 17.73 6.55 -22.77
C TYR A 463 17.75 7.37 -24.06
N PHE A 464 17.85 8.71 -23.97
CA PHE A 464 17.88 9.59 -25.13
C PHE A 464 19.08 9.29 -26.05
N LEU A 465 20.28 9.24 -25.48
CA LEU A 465 21.51 8.93 -26.22
C LEU A 465 21.46 7.54 -26.85
N GLY A 466 20.97 6.54 -26.12
CA GLY A 466 20.82 5.18 -26.65
C GLY A 466 19.78 5.08 -27.78
N MET A 467 18.63 5.73 -27.63
CA MET A 467 17.56 5.77 -28.65
C MET A 467 17.98 6.53 -29.90
N LEU A 468 18.93 7.47 -29.81
CA LEU A 468 19.48 8.18 -30.95
C LEU A 468 20.63 7.41 -31.61
N ALA A 469 21.58 6.89 -30.83
CA ALA A 469 22.77 6.21 -31.34
C ALA A 469 22.44 4.89 -32.04
N LEU A 470 21.47 4.10 -31.54
CA LEU A 470 21.12 2.81 -32.14
C LEU A 470 20.59 2.93 -33.58
N PRO A 471 19.53 3.71 -33.88
CA PRO A 471 19.07 3.87 -35.26
C PRO A 471 20.15 4.44 -36.18
N VAL A 472 20.93 5.41 -35.70
CA VAL A 472 22.05 5.98 -36.48
C VAL A 472 23.08 4.90 -36.82
N SER A 473 23.45 4.05 -35.86
CA SER A 473 24.39 2.95 -36.10
C SER A 473 23.85 1.90 -37.07
N VAL A 474 22.56 1.56 -36.99
CA VAL A 474 21.91 0.61 -37.90
C VAL A 474 21.84 1.16 -39.31
N LEU A 475 21.42 2.41 -39.48
CA LEU A 475 21.38 3.08 -40.79
C LEU A 475 22.78 3.21 -41.40
N PHE A 476 23.78 3.55 -40.59
CA PHE A 476 25.17 3.61 -41.00
C PHE A 476 25.72 2.23 -41.40
N GLY A 477 25.35 1.17 -40.66
CA GLY A 477 25.70 -0.21 -41.00
C GLY A 477 25.05 -0.70 -42.30
N ILE A 478 23.77 -0.39 -42.51
CA ILE A 478 23.06 -0.69 -43.77
C ILE A 478 23.71 0.05 -44.94
N TRP A 479 24.00 1.35 -44.77
CA TRP A 479 24.71 2.14 -45.77
C TRP A 479 26.08 1.55 -46.08
N GLY A 480 26.86 1.20 -45.06
CA GLY A 480 28.17 0.56 -45.24
C GLY A 480 28.07 -0.77 -46.00
N LEU A 481 27.08 -1.60 -45.66
CA LEU A 481 26.81 -2.85 -46.37
C LEU A 481 26.46 -2.61 -47.84
N LEU A 482 25.64 -1.60 -48.15
CA LEU A 482 25.28 -1.23 -49.51
C LEU A 482 26.51 -0.78 -50.32
N GLN A 483 27.42 -0.01 -49.74
CA GLN A 483 28.65 0.41 -50.41
C GLN A 483 29.55 -0.80 -50.76
N ILE A 484 29.67 -1.78 -49.84
CA ILE A 484 30.40 -3.04 -50.11
C ILE A 484 29.75 -3.81 -51.27
N LEU A 485 28.41 -3.92 -51.28
CA LEU A 485 27.67 -4.61 -52.33
C LEU A 485 27.80 -3.93 -53.70
N LEU A 486 27.91 -2.59 -53.71
CA LEU A 486 28.15 -1.80 -54.91
C LEU A 486 29.62 -1.76 -55.34
N GLN A 487 30.50 -2.52 -54.68
CA GLN A 487 31.95 -2.60 -54.94
C GLN A 487 32.68 -1.26 -54.79
N ASN A 488 32.13 -0.33 -54.01
CA ASN A 488 32.78 0.93 -53.70
C ASN A 488 33.87 0.71 -52.62
N PRO A 489 35.05 1.33 -52.75
CA PRO A 489 36.10 1.21 -51.75
C PRO A 489 35.68 1.89 -50.45
N LEU A 490 35.53 1.11 -49.38
CA LEU A 490 35.26 1.59 -48.04
C LEU A 490 36.53 1.50 -47.18
N PRO A 491 36.96 2.59 -46.53
CA PRO A 491 38.06 2.52 -45.59
C PRO A 491 37.76 1.57 -44.42
N SER A 492 38.78 0.84 -43.97
CA SER A 492 38.66 -0.23 -42.96
C SER A 492 38.16 0.23 -41.59
N TYR A 493 38.25 1.54 -41.29
CA TYR A 493 37.78 2.10 -40.02
C TYR A 493 36.25 2.34 -39.97
N TYR A 494 35.54 2.38 -41.10
CA TYR A 494 34.08 2.61 -41.12
C TYR A 494 33.29 1.50 -40.40
N PRO A 495 33.52 0.20 -40.68
CA PRO A 495 32.87 -0.88 -39.94
C PRO A 495 33.17 -0.81 -38.44
N LEU A 496 34.42 -0.51 -38.05
CA LEU A 496 34.83 -0.40 -36.65
C LEU A 496 34.07 0.73 -35.94
N LEU A 497 33.95 1.90 -36.58
CA LEU A 497 33.16 3.01 -36.06
C LEU A 497 31.69 2.62 -35.90
N GLY A 498 31.11 1.92 -36.87
CA GLY A 498 29.73 1.43 -36.82
C GLY A 498 29.48 0.52 -35.62
N PHE A 499 30.38 -0.45 -35.38
CA PHE A 499 30.31 -1.33 -34.21
C PHE A 499 30.47 -0.57 -32.89
N LEU A 500 31.35 0.43 -32.83
CA LEU A 500 31.54 1.25 -31.63
C LEU A 500 30.30 2.09 -31.30
N VAL A 501 29.68 2.74 -32.30
CA VAL A 501 28.45 3.52 -32.10
C VAL A 501 27.28 2.59 -31.72
N LEU A 502 27.19 1.41 -32.34
CA LEU A 502 26.19 0.39 -31.98
C LEU A 502 26.37 -0.08 -30.53
N GLY A 503 27.59 -0.43 -30.14
CA GLY A 503 27.92 -0.91 -28.80
C GLY A 503 27.65 0.13 -27.72
N THR A 504 28.09 1.37 -27.95
CA THR A 504 27.83 2.49 -27.03
C THR A 504 26.33 2.80 -26.94
N GLY A 505 25.60 2.82 -28.06
CA GLY A 505 24.14 3.02 -28.05
C GLY A 505 23.40 1.93 -27.27
N LEU A 506 23.77 0.67 -27.45
CA LEU A 506 23.21 -0.45 -26.70
C LEU A 506 23.51 -0.33 -25.20
N GLN A 507 24.76 0.00 -24.84
CA GLN A 507 25.17 0.18 -23.45
C GLN A 507 24.41 1.33 -22.77
N MET A 508 24.20 2.46 -23.45
CA MET A 508 23.41 3.58 -22.91
C MET A 508 21.95 3.17 -22.65
N LEU A 509 21.32 2.40 -23.53
CA LEU A 509 19.97 1.88 -23.27
C LEU A 509 19.93 0.93 -22.08
N LEU A 510 20.89 0.01 -21.98
CA LEU A 510 20.97 -0.95 -20.87
C LEU A 510 21.18 -0.23 -19.53
N PHE A 511 22.01 0.82 -19.49
CA PHE A 511 22.15 1.65 -18.29
C PHE A 511 20.87 2.42 -17.96
N GLY A 512 20.18 2.99 -18.96
CA GLY A 512 18.87 3.59 -18.75
C GLY A 512 17.89 2.62 -18.08
N MET A 513 17.81 1.37 -18.58
CA MET A 513 17.00 0.31 -17.99
C MET A 513 17.44 -0.07 -16.58
N LEU A 514 18.74 -0.24 -16.35
CA LEU A 514 19.27 -0.59 -15.04
C LEU A 514 18.95 0.47 -13.98
N PHE A 515 19.09 1.76 -14.32
CA PHE A 515 18.74 2.84 -13.41
C PHE A 515 17.24 2.92 -13.15
N ASP A 516 16.42 2.76 -14.18
CA ASP A 516 14.96 2.71 -14.02
C ASP A 516 14.54 1.54 -13.10
N MET A 517 15.18 0.37 -13.23
CA MET A 517 15.00 -0.77 -12.32
C MET A 517 15.41 -0.45 -10.88
N GLN A 518 16.53 0.23 -10.68
CA GLN A 518 17.02 0.58 -9.35
C GLN A 518 16.12 1.60 -8.64
N VAL A 519 15.63 2.59 -9.38
CA VAL A 519 14.65 3.56 -8.86
C VAL A 519 13.40 2.83 -8.37
N GLU A 520 12.90 1.88 -9.17
CA GLU A 520 11.75 1.06 -8.80
C GLU A 520 12.02 0.21 -7.56
N LYS A 521 13.17 -0.48 -7.50
CA LYS A 521 13.52 -1.34 -6.37
C LYS A 521 13.63 -0.55 -5.06
N LYS A 522 14.33 0.58 -5.08
CA LYS A 522 14.51 1.46 -3.90
C LYS A 522 13.16 1.96 -3.37
N ARG A 523 12.19 2.19 -4.26
CA ARG A 523 10.83 2.54 -3.87
C ARG A 523 10.13 1.38 -3.16
N ASN A 524 10.22 0.17 -3.69
CA ASN A 524 9.60 -1.01 -3.08
C ASN A 524 10.22 -1.36 -1.71
N GLU A 525 11.54 -1.17 -1.56
CA GLU A 525 12.26 -1.39 -0.29
C GLU A 525 11.81 -0.42 0.82
N ARG A 526 11.59 0.86 0.50
CA ARG A 526 11.09 1.87 1.47
C ARG A 526 9.73 1.53 2.08
N VAL A 527 8.96 0.65 1.42
CA VAL A 527 7.57 0.33 1.78
C VAL A 527 7.43 -1.11 2.28
N GLY A 528 8.54 -1.85 2.44
CA GLY A 528 8.51 -3.22 2.94
C GLY A 528 7.98 -4.26 1.93
N LEU A 529 7.83 -3.89 0.65
CA LEU A 529 7.41 -4.80 -0.43
C LEU A 529 8.56 -5.71 -0.92
N ALA A 530 9.79 -5.51 -0.42
CA ALA A 530 10.93 -6.35 -0.71
C ALA A 530 10.99 -7.55 0.26
N ARG A 531 10.19 -8.58 -0.02
CA ARG A 531 10.48 -9.95 0.40
C ARG A 531 10.23 -10.92 -0.75
#